data_AF-A0AAP1WE85-F1
#
_entry.id   AF-A0AAP1WE85-F1
#
_cell.length_a   1.000
_cell.length_b   1.000
_cell.length_c   1.000
_cell.angle_alpha   90.00
_cell.angle_beta   90.00
_cell.angle_gamma   90.00
#
_symmetry.space_group_name_H-M   'P 1'
#
loop_
_entity.id
_entity.type
_entity.pdbx_description
1 polymer ?
#
loop_
_entity_poly.entity_id
_entity_poly.type
_entity_poly.pdbx_seq_one_letter_code
_entity_poly.pdbx_strand_id
1 'polypeptide(L)'
;TKLRNVQVGAPATIKLMGFDPLLDGHVASIGRGVADLNESRADSGLPQVSPNFSWIRLAQRVPVRIELDRVPAGVVLAAGMTGSVEVLQAGTARHWRLTRWLQEYL
;
A
#
# COMPACT_ATOMS: atom_id res chain seq x y z
N THR A 1 -11.12 2.85 -6.67
CA THR A 1 -9.98 2.01 -6.24
C THR A 1 -9.08 1.73 -7.43
N LYS A 2 -7.79 2.09 -7.39
CA LYS A 2 -6.83 1.91 -8.51
C LYS A 2 -6.35 0.45 -8.68
N LEU A 3 -6.90 -0.49 -7.91
CA LEU A 3 -6.45 -1.88 -7.86
C LEU A 3 -6.64 -2.64 -9.18
N ARG A 4 -7.62 -2.24 -10.02
CA ARG A 4 -7.83 -2.80 -11.37
C ARG A 4 -6.58 -2.68 -12.25
N ASN A 5 -5.71 -1.75 -11.92
CA ASN A 5 -4.52 -1.40 -12.68
C ASN A 5 -3.23 -2.02 -12.10
N VAL A 6 -3.33 -2.77 -11.01
CA VAL A 6 -2.21 -3.46 -10.37
C VAL A 6 -2.30 -4.95 -10.71
N GLN A 7 -1.27 -5.47 -11.36
CA GLN A 7 -1.18 -6.88 -11.73
C GLN A 7 0.04 -7.50 -11.05
N VAL A 8 -0.05 -8.79 -10.72
CA VAL A 8 1.12 -9.54 -10.25
C VAL A 8 2.18 -9.54 -11.36
N GLY A 9 3.44 -9.31 -10.99
CA GLY A 9 4.56 -9.13 -11.91
C GLY A 9 4.71 -7.73 -12.48
N ALA A 10 3.80 -6.79 -12.20
CA ALA A 10 3.94 -5.42 -12.65
C ALA A 10 5.18 -4.77 -12.00
N PRO A 11 6.02 -4.05 -12.78
CA PRO A 11 7.17 -3.36 -12.22
C PRO A 11 6.73 -2.22 -11.31
N ALA A 12 7.53 -1.95 -10.29
CA ALA A 12 7.27 -0.94 -9.28
C ALA A 12 8.55 -0.17 -8.92
N THR A 13 8.38 1.11 -8.63
CA THR A 13 9.45 1.98 -8.13
C THR A 13 9.09 2.44 -6.71
N ILE A 14 10.05 2.35 -5.79
CA ILE A 14 9.87 2.61 -4.38
C ILE A 14 10.77 3.77 -3.96
N LYS A 15 10.19 4.79 -3.33
CA LYS A 15 10.90 5.90 -2.68
C LYS A 15 10.72 5.78 -1.18
N LEU A 16 11.77 5.38 -0.47
CA LEU A 16 11.75 5.34 1.00
C LEU A 16 11.79 6.76 1.56
N MET A 17 11.08 7.01 2.65
CA MET A 17 11.16 8.28 3.36
C MET A 17 12.53 8.40 4.03
N GLY A 18 13.19 9.54 3.84
CA GLY A 18 14.52 9.81 4.41
C GLY A 18 15.70 9.20 3.64
N PHE A 19 15.46 8.59 2.47
CA PHE A 19 16.52 8.07 1.59
C PHE A 19 16.41 8.69 0.20
N ASP A 20 17.54 9.12 -0.35
CA ASP A 20 17.62 9.64 -1.71
C ASP A 20 17.42 8.59 -2.80
N PRO A 21 18.03 7.38 -2.71
CA PRO A 21 17.92 6.39 -3.76
C PRO A 21 16.49 5.89 -3.96
N LEU A 22 16.12 5.72 -5.23
CA LEU A 22 14.95 4.95 -5.61
C LEU A 22 15.33 3.46 -5.64
N LEU A 23 14.38 2.62 -5.25
CA LEU A 23 14.51 1.17 -5.31
C LEU A 23 13.58 0.64 -6.40
N ASP A 24 14.04 -0.40 -7.08
CA ASP A 24 13.26 -1.11 -8.08
C ASP A 24 12.71 -2.40 -7.48
N GLY A 25 11.51 -2.76 -7.91
CA GLY A 25 10.84 -3.99 -7.50
C GLY A 25 9.70 -4.36 -8.41
N HIS A 26 8.93 -5.35 -8.00
CA HIS A 26 7.73 -5.78 -8.70
C HIS A 26 6.64 -6.25 -7.75
N VAL A 27 5.40 -6.29 -8.23
CA VAL A 27 4.25 -6.78 -7.47
C VAL A 27 4.34 -8.30 -7.34
N ALA A 28 4.64 -8.80 -6.15
CA ALA A 28 4.70 -10.24 -5.87
C ALA A 28 3.31 -10.84 -5.65
N SER A 29 2.43 -10.14 -4.93
CA SER A 29 1.07 -10.63 -4.68
C SER A 29 0.07 -9.55 -4.30
N ILE A 30 -1.22 -9.86 -4.48
CA ILE A 30 -2.35 -9.04 -4.08
C ILE A 30 -3.21 -9.90 -3.14
N GLY A 31 -3.52 -9.38 -1.95
CA GLY A 31 -4.33 -10.08 -0.96
C GLY A 31 -5.72 -10.43 -1.48
N ARG A 32 -6.13 -11.70 -1.33
CA ARG A 32 -7.43 -12.22 -1.81
C ARG A 32 -8.58 -12.10 -0.80
N GLY A 33 -8.35 -11.49 0.36
CA GLY A 33 -9.37 -11.27 1.40
C GLY A 33 -8.91 -10.24 2.43
N VAL A 34 -9.86 -9.53 3.01
CA VAL A 34 -9.64 -8.61 4.14
C VAL A 34 -10.53 -9.12 5.27
N ALA A 35 -9.95 -9.52 6.40
CA ALA A 35 -10.72 -9.91 7.57
C ALA A 35 -11.37 -8.66 8.18
N ASP A 36 -12.69 -8.68 8.35
CA ASP A 36 -13.41 -7.64 9.06
C ASP A 36 -13.20 -7.85 10.56
N LEU A 37 -12.46 -6.96 11.22
CA LEU A 37 -12.13 -7.08 12.65
C LEU A 37 -13.25 -6.54 13.57
N ASN A 38 -14.39 -6.12 13.02
CA ASN A 38 -15.47 -5.50 13.78
C ASN A 38 -16.54 -6.46 14.32
N GLU A 39 -16.42 -7.77 14.13
CA GLU A 39 -17.41 -8.72 14.66
C GLU A 39 -17.13 -9.11 16.12
N SER A 40 -17.21 -8.12 17.02
CA SER A 40 -17.33 -8.39 18.46
C SER A 40 -18.75 -8.92 18.74
N ARG A 41 -18.94 -10.24 18.65
CA ARG A 41 -20.17 -10.91 19.07
C ARG A 41 -20.33 -10.77 20.59
N ALA A 42 -21.20 -9.86 21.03
CA ALA A 42 -21.58 -9.75 22.43
C ALA A 42 -22.50 -10.91 22.81
N ASP A 43 -21.96 -11.92 23.49
CA ASP A 43 -22.70 -13.02 24.09
C ASP A 43 -23.04 -12.70 25.55
N SER A 44 -24.00 -11.80 25.77
CA SER A 44 -24.50 -11.49 27.10
C SER A 44 -25.97 -11.07 27.01
N GLY A 45 -26.86 -11.91 27.53
CA GLY A 45 -28.32 -11.79 27.47
C GLY A 45 -28.91 -10.66 28.31
N LEU A 46 -28.38 -9.45 28.21
CA LEU A 46 -28.92 -8.23 28.82
C LEU A 46 -29.45 -7.29 27.72
N PRO A 47 -30.61 -6.63 27.92
CA PRO A 47 -31.15 -5.68 26.93
C PRO A 47 -30.28 -4.42 26.89
N GLN A 48 -29.51 -4.28 25.81
CA GLN A 48 -28.63 -3.14 25.55
C GLN A 48 -29.41 -2.03 24.80
N VAL A 49 -29.83 -0.99 25.52
CA VAL A 49 -30.46 0.20 24.90
C VAL A 49 -29.36 1.09 24.32
N SER A 50 -29.28 1.14 22.98
CA SER A 50 -28.26 1.91 22.25
C SER A 50 -28.79 3.27 21.81
N PRO A 51 -28.06 4.38 22.07
CA PRO A 51 -28.12 5.46 21.11
C PRO A 51 -26.72 6.03 20.82
N ASN A 52 -26.08 5.54 19.75
CA ASN A 52 -25.44 6.42 18.77
C ASN A 52 -25.28 5.69 17.42
N PHE A 53 -25.70 6.34 16.34
CA PHE A 53 -25.46 5.85 15.00
C PHE A 53 -23.97 6.05 14.67
N SER A 54 -23.17 4.99 14.65
CA SER A 54 -21.83 5.01 14.07
C SER A 54 -21.92 4.66 12.58
N TRP A 55 -22.29 5.63 11.74
CA TRP A 55 -22.45 5.47 10.28
C TRP A 55 -21.13 5.62 9.49
N ILE A 56 -19.99 5.59 10.17
CA ILE A 56 -18.69 5.72 9.52
C ILE A 56 -18.11 4.32 9.28
N ARG A 57 -18.12 3.88 8.03
CA ARG A 57 -17.33 2.74 7.56
C ARG A 57 -16.09 3.26 6.85
N LEU A 58 -14.90 2.96 7.37
CA LEU A 58 -13.65 3.25 6.68
C LEU A 58 -13.52 2.33 5.45
N ALA A 59 -12.96 2.88 4.37
CA ALA A 59 -12.63 2.06 3.21
C ALA A 59 -11.56 1.03 3.61
N GLN A 60 -11.87 -0.25 3.41
CA GLN A 60 -10.89 -1.31 3.57
C GLN A 60 -9.81 -1.20 2.48
N ARG A 61 -8.55 -1.36 2.89
CA ARG A 61 -7.40 -1.40 1.98
C ARG A 61 -7.06 -2.84 1.67
N VAL A 62 -6.82 -3.15 0.40
CA VAL A 62 -6.35 -4.47 -0.04
C VAL A 62 -4.83 -4.49 0.08
N PRO A 63 -4.23 -5.43 0.83
CA PRO A 63 -2.79 -5.52 0.94
C PRO A 63 -2.16 -5.93 -0.39
N VAL A 64 -1.08 -5.26 -0.78
CA VAL A 64 -0.26 -5.57 -1.97
C VAL A 64 1.16 -5.78 -1.48
N ARG A 65 1.77 -6.92 -1.86
CA ARG A 65 3.16 -7.24 -1.54
C ARG A 65 4.04 -6.88 -2.72
N ILE A 66 5.08 -6.09 -2.46
CA ILE A 66 6.13 -5.73 -3.42
C ILE A 66 7.40 -6.47 -3.02
N GLU A 67 8.06 -7.10 -3.98
CA GLU A 67 9.39 -7.67 -3.81
C GLU A 67 10.41 -6.70 -4.43
N LEU A 68 11.52 -6.48 -3.74
CA LEU A 68 12.57 -5.57 -4.21
C LEU A 68 13.54 -6.35 -5.09
N ASP A 69 13.75 -5.88 -6.32
CA ASP A 69 14.64 -6.54 -7.29
C ASP A 69 16.10 -6.24 -6.98
N ARG A 70 16.38 -5.00 -6.55
CA ARG A 70 17.73 -4.54 -6.19
C ARG A 70 17.68 -3.48 -5.11
N VAL A 71 18.55 -3.62 -4.12
CA VAL A 71 18.80 -2.62 -3.08
C VAL A 71 20.14 -1.94 -3.38
N PRO A 72 20.17 -0.61 -3.62
CA PRO A 72 21.42 0.12 -3.86
C PRO A 72 22.39 0.04 -2.66
N ALA A 73 23.69 0.12 -2.95
CA ALA A 73 24.70 0.20 -1.90
C ALA A 73 24.48 1.46 -1.03
N GLY A 74 24.53 1.29 0.29
CA GLY A 74 24.29 2.37 1.26
C GLY A 74 22.84 2.50 1.74
N VAL A 75 21.89 1.73 1.20
CA VAL A 75 20.53 1.64 1.74
C VAL A 75 20.43 0.46 2.69
N VAL A 76 20.24 0.73 3.99
CA VAL A 76 19.97 -0.29 5.01
C VAL A 76 18.45 -0.38 5.19
N LEU A 77 17.87 -1.52 4.87
CA LEU A 77 16.44 -1.76 5.07
C LEU A 77 16.18 -2.22 6.51
N ALA A 78 15.20 -1.60 7.16
CA ALA A 78 14.69 -2.02 8.46
C ALA A 78 13.18 -2.25 8.39
N ALA A 79 12.69 -3.20 9.18
CA ALA A 79 11.26 -3.40 9.34
C ALA A 79 10.60 -2.12 9.89
N GLY A 80 9.46 -1.74 9.32
CA GLY A 80 8.72 -0.54 9.71
C GLY A 80 9.06 0.73 8.92
N MET A 81 10.02 0.68 7.98
CA MET A 81 10.28 1.79 7.08
C MET A 81 9.07 2.11 6.20
N THR A 82 8.81 3.40 6.02
CA THR A 82 7.72 3.91 5.18
C THR A 82 8.27 4.48 3.89
N GLY A 83 7.45 4.43 2.84
CA GLY A 83 7.82 4.93 1.52
C GLY A 83 6.60 5.05 0.62
N SER A 84 6.83 5.68 -0.54
CA SER A 84 5.85 5.75 -1.61
C SER A 84 6.18 4.70 -2.67
N VAL A 85 5.15 4.05 -3.21
CA VAL A 85 5.28 3.02 -4.25
C VAL A 85 4.49 3.46 -5.47
N GLU A 86 5.16 3.47 -6.62
CA GLU A 86 4.54 3.66 -7.93
C GLU A 86 4.54 2.34 -8.68
N VAL A 87 3.37 1.82 -9.04
CA VAL A 87 3.23 0.60 -9.86
C VAL A 87 3.05 1.01 -11.32
N LEU A 88 3.95 0.54 -12.18
CA LEU A 88 3.92 0.77 -13.61
C LEU A 88 2.89 -0.17 -14.26
N GLN A 89 2.02 0.39 -15.11
CA GLN A 89 1.04 -0.40 -15.85
C GLN A 89 1.75 -1.17 -16.98
N ALA A 90 1.46 -2.47 -17.11
CA ALA A 90 1.90 -3.28 -18.25
C ALA A 90 1.38 -2.64 -19.55
N GLY A 91 2.29 -2.12 -20.37
CA GLY A 91 1.99 -1.44 -21.64
C GLY A 91 2.06 0.09 -21.63
N THR A 92 2.32 0.74 -20.49
CA THR A 92 2.56 2.20 -20.45
C THR A 92 4.06 2.48 -20.45
N ALA A 93 4.54 3.27 -21.42
CA ALA A 93 5.92 3.74 -21.44
C ALA A 93 6.25 4.49 -20.13
N ARG A 94 7.45 4.27 -19.59
CA ARG A 94 7.94 4.85 -18.33
C ARG A 94 7.91 6.39 -18.38
N HIS A 95 6.76 6.96 -18.05
CA HIS A 95 6.53 8.40 -18.12
C HIS A 95 6.90 9.00 -16.76
N TRP A 96 8.12 9.53 -16.67
CA TRP A 96 8.83 10.10 -15.51
C TRP A 96 8.16 11.32 -14.80
N ARG A 97 6.84 11.52 -14.94
CA ARG A 97 6.16 12.73 -14.49
C ARG A 97 6.09 12.92 -12.99
N LEU A 98 5.96 11.84 -12.22
CA LEU A 98 5.77 11.94 -10.78
C LEU A 98 7.10 12.08 -10.03
N THR A 99 8.20 11.56 -10.61
CA THR A 99 9.55 11.69 -10.03
C THR A 99 10.06 13.12 -10.03
N ARG A 100 9.69 13.94 -11.04
CA ARG A 100 10.07 15.36 -11.08
C ARG A 100 9.43 16.18 -9.95
N TRP A 101 8.15 15.91 -9.63
CA TRP A 101 7.41 16.71 -8.64
C TRP A 101 7.81 16.38 -7.20
N LEU A 102 8.21 15.13 -6.91
CA LEU A 102 8.72 14.73 -5.60
C LEU A 102 10.17 15.17 -5.34
N GLN A 103 10.98 15.36 -6.38
CA GLN A 103 12.36 15.87 -6.25
C GLN A 103 12.46 17.39 -6.18
N GLU A 104 11.47 18.13 -6.71
CA GLU A 104 11.51 19.61 -6.75
C GLU A 104 10.91 20.28 -5.50
N TYR A 105 10.17 19.56 -4.63
CA TYR A 105 9.35 20.18 -3.57
C TYR A 105 9.47 19.55 -2.16
N LEU A 106 10.38 18.61 -1.95
CA LEU A 106 10.77 18.07 -0.63
C LEU A 106 12.29 18.05 -0.52
#